data_AF-A0A2V2S2H3-F1
#
_entry.id   AF-A0A2V2S2H3-F1
#
_cell.length_a   1.000
_cell.length_b   1.000
_cell.length_c   1.000
_cell.angle_alpha   90.00
_cell.angle_beta   90.00
_cell.angle_gamma   90.00
#
_symmetry.space_group_name_H-M   'P 1'
#
loop_
_entity.id
_entity.type
_entity.pdbx_description
1 polymer ?
#
loop_
_entity_poly.entity_id
_entity_poly.type
_entity_poly.pdbx_seq_one_letter_code
_entity_poly.pdbx_strand_id
1 'polypeptide(L)'
;MECGSNPREIDEARRGEHTYAEYRIFGDLTLILCDFCQADFSSYDPTFFGLPRGKRVGMESGWRFVRDVEPAIRKDKCCPKCGYRLPFLEFVARARQLHSSEDQSKKSR
;
A
#
# COMPACT_ATOMS: atom_id res chain seq x y z
N MET A 1 -5.30 0.62 1.42
CA MET A 1 -5.90 0.84 2.74
C MET A 1 -5.79 -0.42 3.59
N GLU A 2 -4.88 -0.38 4.54
CA GLU A 2 -4.61 -1.44 5.51
C GLU A 2 -5.74 -1.58 6.54
N CYS A 3 -6.35 -0.44 6.90
CA CYS A 3 -7.25 -0.23 8.03
C CYS A 3 -8.74 -0.59 7.84
N GLY A 4 -9.18 -0.99 6.66
CA GLY A 4 -10.63 -1.07 6.39
C GLY A 4 -11.40 -2.21 7.06
N SER A 5 -10.80 -2.92 8.01
CA SER A 5 -11.48 -3.85 8.93
C SER A 5 -11.62 -3.31 10.35
N ASN A 6 -10.98 -2.18 10.67
CA ASN A 6 -11.01 -1.56 12.00
C ASN A 6 -12.24 -0.65 12.14
N PRO A 7 -13.17 -0.91 13.07
CA PRO A 7 -14.36 -0.09 13.26
C PRO A 7 -14.06 1.38 13.53
N ARG A 8 -12.99 1.67 14.28
CA ARG A 8 -12.60 3.04 14.60
C ARG A 8 -12.21 3.83 13.35
N GLU A 9 -11.35 3.26 12.52
CA GLU A 9 -10.85 3.92 11.30
C GLU A 9 -11.97 4.06 10.26
N ILE A 10 -12.96 3.15 10.27
CA ILE A 10 -14.18 3.29 9.46
C ILE A 10 -15.01 4.49 9.94
N ASP A 11 -15.15 4.69 11.24
CA ASP A 11 -15.90 5.84 11.79
C ASP A 11 -15.19 7.17 11.54
N GLU A 12 -13.86 7.22 11.70
CA GLU A 12 -13.01 8.37 11.36
C GLU A 12 -13.14 8.71 9.85
N ALA A 13 -13.15 7.69 8.99
CA ALA A 13 -13.41 7.86 7.56
C ALA A 13 -14.82 8.43 7.25
N ARG A 14 -15.86 7.99 7.99
CA ARG A 14 -17.23 8.51 7.83
C ARG A 14 -17.37 9.97 8.25
N ARG A 15 -16.55 10.40 9.22
CA ARG A 15 -16.55 11.78 9.74
C ARG A 15 -15.69 12.74 8.92
N GLY A 16 -14.94 12.23 7.93
CA GLY A 16 -14.04 13.03 7.11
C GLY A 16 -12.79 13.49 7.87
N GLU A 17 -12.35 12.72 8.88
CA GLU A 17 -11.17 13.06 9.70
C GLU A 17 -9.83 12.81 8.97
N HIS A 18 -9.88 12.16 7.80
CA HIS A 18 -8.71 11.82 6.99
C HIS A 18 -8.91 12.24 5.53
N THR A 19 -7.81 12.64 4.89
CA THR A 19 -7.76 12.77 3.42
C THR A 19 -7.23 11.48 2.81
N TYR A 20 -7.61 11.20 1.56
CA TYR A 20 -7.17 9.99 0.85
C TYR A 20 -6.64 10.37 -0.53
N ALA A 21 -5.54 9.74 -0.91
CA ALA A 21 -4.93 9.95 -2.22
C ALA A 21 -4.46 8.63 -2.82
N GLU A 22 -4.49 8.58 -4.15
CA GLU A 22 -3.93 7.50 -4.95
C GLU A 22 -2.48 7.84 -5.33
N TYR A 23 -1.57 6.90 -5.06
CA TYR A 23 -0.16 7.00 -5.43
C TYR A 23 0.24 5.84 -6.33
N ARG A 24 1.13 6.10 -7.29
CA ARG A 24 1.96 5.08 -7.94
C ARG A 24 3.16 4.77 -7.07
N ILE A 25 3.34 3.49 -6.77
CA ILE A 25 4.37 2.92 -5.89
C ILE A 25 4.94 1.69 -6.62
N PHE A 26 6.25 1.45 -6.54
CA PHE A 26 6.91 0.33 -7.21
C PHE A 26 6.61 0.27 -8.73
N GLY A 27 6.84 1.38 -9.43
CA GLY A 27 6.53 1.53 -10.86
C GLY A 27 5.08 1.95 -11.07
N ASP A 28 4.30 1.13 -11.80
CA ASP A 28 2.92 1.45 -12.17
C ASP A 28 1.86 0.85 -11.23
N LEU A 29 2.25 0.19 -10.13
CA LEU A 29 1.27 -0.25 -9.15
C LEU A 29 0.68 0.97 -8.42
N THR A 30 -0.64 1.00 -8.28
CA THR A 30 -1.30 2.06 -7.52
C THR A 30 -1.84 1.56 -6.19
N LEU A 31 -1.85 2.45 -5.21
CA LEU A 31 -2.45 2.21 -3.90
C LEU A 31 -3.10 3.48 -3.39
N ILE A 32 -4.29 3.34 -2.82
CA ILE A 32 -5.01 4.41 -2.13
C ILE A 32 -4.68 4.34 -0.63
N LEU A 33 -4.22 5.46 -0.10
CA LEU A 33 -3.77 5.63 1.29
C LEU A 33 -4.39 6.88 1.91
N CYS A 34 -4.82 6.78 3.16
CA CYS A 34 -5.09 7.99 3.96
C CYS A 34 -3.79 8.70 4.32
N ASP A 35 -3.89 9.96 4.74
CA ASP A 35 -2.78 10.76 5.30
C ASP A 35 -1.97 10.01 6.38
N PHE A 36 -2.62 9.29 7.29
CA PHE A 36 -1.94 8.48 8.31
C PHE A 36 -1.12 7.35 7.69
N CYS A 37 -1.73 6.55 6.80
CA CYS A 37 -1.04 5.47 6.11
C CYS A 37 0.06 5.99 5.17
N GLN A 38 -0.03 7.22 4.64
CA GLN A 38 1.05 7.83 3.85
C GLN A 38 2.30 8.04 4.71
N ALA A 39 2.14 8.54 5.93
CA ALA A 39 3.24 8.72 6.87
C ALA A 39 3.79 7.37 7.38
N ASP A 40 2.90 6.45 7.74
CA ASP A 40 3.29 5.17 8.35
C ASP A 40 3.83 4.14 7.35
N PHE A 41 3.60 4.33 6.04
CA PHE A 41 4.13 3.39 5.04
C PHE A 41 5.66 3.23 5.14
N SER A 42 6.36 4.29 5.54
CA SER A 42 7.82 4.31 5.77
C SER A 42 8.29 3.34 6.86
N SER A 43 7.40 2.91 7.74
CA SER A 43 7.65 1.97 8.83
C SER A 43 7.67 0.50 8.39
N TYR A 44 7.21 0.17 7.18
CA TYR A 44 7.15 -1.21 6.71
C TYR A 44 8.54 -1.83 6.51
N ASP A 45 8.68 -3.12 6.83
CA ASP A 45 9.84 -3.90 6.39
C ASP A 45 9.82 -4.00 4.85
N PRO A 46 10.87 -3.54 4.13
CA PRO A 46 10.93 -3.62 2.67
C PRO A 46 10.74 -5.03 2.12
N THR A 47 11.19 -6.04 2.86
CA THR A 47 11.04 -7.45 2.49
C THR A 47 9.58 -7.89 2.45
N PHE A 48 8.68 -7.18 3.14
CA PHE A 48 7.24 -7.39 3.04
C PHE A 48 6.74 -7.20 1.61
N PHE A 49 7.34 -6.28 0.85
CA PHE A 49 7.05 -6.03 -0.57
C PHE A 49 7.99 -6.76 -1.54
N GLY A 50 8.85 -7.65 -1.03
CA GLY A 50 9.83 -8.38 -1.83
C GLY A 50 11.07 -7.56 -2.21
N LEU A 51 11.31 -6.41 -1.59
CA LEU A 51 12.54 -5.64 -1.79
C LEU A 51 13.70 -6.23 -0.96
N PRO A 52 14.97 -6.00 -1.38
CA PRO A 52 16.13 -6.31 -0.56
C PRO A 52 16.11 -5.58 0.79
N ARG A 53 16.69 -6.23 1.81
CA ARG A 53 16.91 -5.61 3.13
C ARG A 53 17.70 -4.30 3.01
N GLY A 54 17.35 -3.31 3.84
CA GLY A 54 18.00 -2.00 3.88
C GLY A 54 17.52 -1.02 2.81
N LYS A 55 16.58 -1.41 1.94
CA LYS A 55 15.85 -0.44 1.10
C LYS A 55 14.89 0.38 1.96
N ARG A 56 14.47 1.54 1.46
CA ARG A 56 13.41 2.34 2.07
C ARG A 56 12.12 2.12 1.29
N VAL A 57 11.01 2.19 1.99
CA VAL A 57 9.67 2.05 1.41
C VAL A 57 8.84 3.23 1.88
N GLY A 58 8.97 4.38 1.23
CA GLY A 58 8.23 5.58 1.61
C GLY A 58 8.14 6.56 0.45
N MET A 59 7.49 7.70 0.66
CA MET A 59 7.32 8.72 -0.38
C MET A 59 8.65 9.21 -0.96
N GLU A 60 9.70 9.24 -0.13
CA GLU A 60 11.07 9.57 -0.53
C GLU A 60 11.68 8.56 -1.53
N SER A 61 11.05 7.39 -1.67
CA SER A 61 11.48 6.31 -2.57
C SER A 61 10.92 6.46 -3.99
N GLY A 62 10.41 7.63 -4.36
CA GLY A 62 9.99 7.95 -5.72
C GLY A 62 8.52 7.68 -6.02
N TRP A 63 7.64 7.81 -5.01
CA TRP A 63 6.20 7.74 -5.23
C TRP A 63 5.73 8.86 -6.15
N ARG A 64 4.67 8.60 -6.92
CA ARG A 64 4.02 9.64 -7.73
C ARG A 64 2.58 9.79 -7.29
N PHE A 65 2.21 10.98 -6.87
CA PHE A 65 0.82 11.35 -6.65
C PHE A 65 0.04 11.21 -7.97
N VAL A 66 -1.14 10.58 -7.91
CA VAL A 66 -2.04 10.43 -9.06
C VAL A 66 -3.20 11.40 -8.94
N ARG A 67 -3.93 11.35 -7.83
CA ARG A 67 -5.12 12.17 -7.56
C ARG A 67 -5.58 12.03 -6.11
N ASP A 68 -6.37 12.99 -5.66
CA ASP A 68 -7.19 12.86 -4.46
C ASP A 68 -8.36 11.89 -4.70
N VAL A 69 -8.80 11.25 -3.64
CA VAL A 69 -9.83 10.21 -3.67
C VAL A 69 -10.84 10.45 -2.56
N GLU A 70 -12.12 10.46 -2.89
CA GLU A 70 -13.18 10.37 -1.90
C GLU A 70 -13.33 8.92 -1.41
N PRO A 71 -13.29 8.64 -0.09
CA PRO A 71 -13.34 7.29 0.43
C PRO A 71 -14.72 6.67 0.23
N ALA A 72 -14.80 5.60 -0.57
CA ALA A 72 -16.02 4.80 -0.70
C ALA A 72 -16.08 3.72 0.40
N ILE A 73 -16.85 3.97 1.46
CA ILE A 73 -17.05 3.02 2.56
C ILE A 73 -18.11 1.99 2.15
N ARG A 74 -17.65 0.77 1.86
CA ARG A 74 -18.49 -0.36 1.45
C ARG A 74 -17.99 -1.66 2.05
N LYS A 75 -18.84 -2.69 2.05
CA LYS A 75 -18.40 -4.06 2.36
C LYS A 75 -17.32 -4.48 1.38
N ASP A 76 -16.23 -5.03 1.90
CA ASP A 76 -15.09 -5.49 1.12
C ASP A 76 -14.55 -6.80 1.71
N LYS A 77 -13.67 -7.48 0.97
CA LYS A 77 -13.00 -8.69 1.42
C LYS A 77 -11.78 -8.32 2.25
N CYS A 78 -11.69 -8.90 3.45
CA CYS A 78 -10.54 -8.78 4.35
C CYS A 78 -10.02 -10.18 4.71
N CYS A 79 -8.72 -10.29 4.93
CA CYS A 79 -8.12 -11.53 5.43
C CYS A 79 -8.43 -11.68 6.93
N PRO A 80 -9.04 -12.79 7.38
CA PRO A 80 -9.37 -12.98 8.79
C PRO A 80 -8.14 -13.15 9.68
N LYS A 81 -6.96 -13.44 9.11
CA LYS A 81 -5.72 -13.64 9.86
C LYS A 81 -4.96 -12.34 10.15
N CYS A 82 -4.84 -11.46 9.15
CA CYS A 82 -4.07 -10.22 9.28
C CYS A 82 -4.92 -8.94 9.25
N GLY A 83 -6.22 -9.03 9.02
CA GLY A 83 -7.12 -7.88 8.96
C GLY A 83 -7.00 -7.05 7.68
N TYR A 84 -5.97 -7.27 6.86
CA TYR A 84 -5.74 -6.52 5.63
C TYR A 84 -6.82 -6.76 4.58
N ARG A 85 -7.17 -5.67 3.90
CA ARG A 85 -8.07 -5.70 2.74
C ARG A 85 -7.43 -6.44 1.57
N LEU A 86 -8.26 -7.17 0.81
CA LEU A 86 -7.82 -7.92 -0.35
C LEU A 86 -7.08 -7.05 -1.39
N PRO A 87 -7.55 -5.83 -1.77
CA PRO A 87 -6.79 -4.97 -2.68
C PRO A 87 -5.37 -4.63 -2.19
N PHE A 88 -5.15 -4.50 -0.88
CA PHE A 88 -3.81 -4.28 -0.34
C PHE A 88 -2.94 -5.54 -0.47
N LEU A 89 -3.51 -6.71 -0.17
CA LEU A 89 -2.82 -7.99 -0.33
C LEU A 89 -2.48 -8.28 -1.80
N GLU A 90 -3.36 -7.94 -2.73
CA GLU A 90 -3.12 -8.02 -4.17
C GLU A 90 -2.00 -7.08 -4.60
N PHE A 91 -1.98 -5.84 -4.08
CA PHE A 91 -0.88 -4.91 -4.29
C PHE A 91 0.46 -5.50 -3.81
N VAL A 92 0.51 -6.05 -2.59
CA VAL A 92 1.72 -6.68 -2.03
C VAL A 92 2.17 -7.88 -2.88
N ALA A 93 1.23 -8.74 -3.29
CA ALA A 93 1.54 -9.90 -4.13
C ALA A 93 2.14 -9.47 -5.47
N ARG A 94 1.59 -8.43 -6.12
CA ARG A 94 2.12 -7.87 -7.36
C ARG A 94 3.49 -7.22 -7.16
N ALA A 95 3.68 -6.48 -6.07
CA ALA A 95 4.98 -5.90 -5.72
C ALA A 95 6.06 -6.98 -5.60
N ARG A 96 5.75 -8.08 -4.91
CA ARG A 96 6.66 -9.23 -4.78
C ARG A 96 6.99 -9.87 -6.14
N GLN A 97 6.01 -10.01 -7.02
CA GLN A 97 6.21 -10.56 -8.37
C GLN A 97 7.14 -9.67 -9.21
N LEU A 98 6.95 -8.35 -9.16
CA LEU A 98 7.79 -7.38 -9.86
C LEU A 98 9.24 -7.48 -9.38
N HIS A 99 9.47 -7.38 -8.07
CA HIS A 99 10.82 -7.39 -7.51
C HIS A 99 11.52 -8.76 -7.63
N SER A 100 10.76 -9.86 -7.65
CA SER A 100 11.32 -11.20 -7.92
C SER A 100 11.77 -11.36 -9.37
N SER A 101 11.08 -10.72 -10.32
CA SER A 101 11.42 -10.76 -11.74
C SER A 101 12.59 -9.84 -12.09
N GLU A 102 12.68 -8.67 -11.43
CA GLU A 102 13.82 -7.76 -11.59
C GLU A 102 15.15 -8.35 -11.08
N ASP A 103 15.12 -9.20 -10.06
CA ASP A 103 16.32 -9.89 -9.55
C ASP A 103 16.88 -10.90 -10.57
N GLN A 104 16.02 -11.49 -11.40
CA GLN A 104 16.43 -12.45 -12.44
C GLN A 104 17.06 -11.74 -13.67
N SER A 105 16.54 -10.57 -14.05
CA SER A 105 17.09 -9.82 -15.20
C SER A 105 18.49 -9.23 -14.94
N LYS A 106 18.92 -9.11 -13.67
CA LYS A 106 20.26 -8.62 -13.29
C LYS A 106 21.30 -9.73 -13.11
N LYS A 107 20.90 -11.01 -13.04
CA LYS A 107 21.81 -12.16 -12.93
C LYS A 107 22.26 -12.73 -14.27
N SER A 108 21.72 -12.25 -15.40
CA SER A 108 22.07 -12.71 -16.75
C SER A 108 22.94 -11.73 -17.55
N ARG A 109 23.72 -10.86 -16.88
CA ARG A 109 24.72 -9.98 -17.51
C ARG A 109 26.08 -10.16 -16.89
#